data_AF-A0A7L9SRH8-F1
#
_entry.id   AF-A0A7L9SRH8-F1
#
_cell.length_a   1.000
_cell.length_b   1.000
_cell.length_c   1.000
_cell.angle_alpha   90.00
_cell.angle_beta   90.00
_cell.angle_gamma   90.00
#
_symmetry.space_group_name_H-M   'P 1'
#
loop_
_entity.id
_entity.type
_entity.pdbx_description
1 polymer ?
#
loop_
_entity_poly.entity_id
_entity_poly.type
_entity_poly.pdbx_seq_one_letter_code
_entity_poly.pdbx_strand_id
1 'polypeptide(L)'
;MERGHEAEQGGFGAVYVKVVNTVLVMLLAGLCLVVGMAPLFAVAFGVGDLSYWPGYIIAAALSAPGLAAEFAVFRDHPTLFSANALSRRIGIGRNGETSYRPEGIADPYVRVDSSVAFARPFLRAYARLFPRALAMGAMFMALVFCFVYDLLLFMQTAWGVAVVPLMVVCMVVAIQSMLISLVLVVECPNANVLTLARNAVLLSVRRIPIVIVSIVAIGGYLWGLASAGLLVLVFATGVVAYVVWASARWQADVLLGRLAEARID
;
A
#
# COMPACT_ATOMS: atom_id res chain seq x y z
N MET A 1 4.11 -39.74 -30.21
CA MET A 1 3.44 -38.42 -30.26
C MET A 1 2.70 -38.08 -28.96
N GLU A 2 2.37 -39.04 -28.08
CA GLU A 2 1.60 -38.77 -26.85
C GLU A 2 2.38 -38.05 -25.73
N ARG A 3 3.70 -38.27 -25.58
CA ARG A 3 4.54 -37.58 -24.57
C ARG A 3 4.65 -36.06 -24.75
N GLY A 4 4.37 -35.53 -25.95
CA GLY A 4 4.36 -34.08 -26.20
C GLY A 4 3.13 -33.39 -25.64
N HIS A 5 1.95 -34.02 -25.75
CA HIS A 5 0.69 -33.47 -25.27
C HIS A 5 0.59 -33.47 -23.73
N GLU A 6 1.19 -34.43 -23.02
CA GLU A 6 1.18 -34.45 -21.55
C GLU A 6 2.05 -33.35 -20.93
N ALA A 7 3.21 -33.03 -21.54
CA ALA A 7 4.07 -31.93 -21.09
C ALA A 7 3.43 -30.56 -21.36
N GLU A 8 2.72 -30.42 -22.48
CA GLU A 8 2.01 -29.20 -22.87
C GLU A 8 0.72 -28.99 -22.04
N GLN A 9 -0.02 -30.07 -21.74
CA GLN A 9 -1.19 -30.04 -20.84
C GLN A 9 -0.80 -29.77 -19.38
N GLY A 10 0.32 -30.32 -18.91
CA GLY A 10 0.88 -30.00 -17.58
C GLY A 10 1.33 -28.55 -17.47
N GLY A 11 1.92 -27.99 -18.53
CA GLY A 11 2.32 -26.58 -18.61
C GLY A 11 1.12 -25.62 -18.64
N PHE A 12 0.15 -25.88 -19.52
CA PHE A 12 -1.04 -25.03 -19.66
C PHE A 12 -1.90 -25.02 -18.38
N GLY A 13 -2.14 -26.18 -17.78
CA GLY A 13 -2.90 -26.29 -16.52
C GLY A 13 -2.23 -25.52 -15.37
N ALA A 14 -0.91 -25.64 -15.23
CA ALA A 14 -0.16 -24.92 -14.21
C ALA A 14 -0.18 -23.40 -14.42
N VAL A 15 -0.05 -22.93 -15.67
CA VAL A 15 -0.16 -21.50 -16.01
C VAL A 15 -1.56 -20.98 -15.75
N TYR A 16 -2.60 -21.71 -16.17
CA TYR A 16 -4.00 -21.36 -15.94
C TYR A 16 -4.30 -21.20 -14.45
N VAL A 17 -3.94 -22.19 -13.62
CA VAL A 17 -4.14 -22.14 -12.17
C VAL A 17 -3.41 -20.94 -11.55
N LYS A 18 -2.19 -20.64 -12.03
CA LYS A 18 -1.43 -19.48 -11.56
C LYS A 18 -2.15 -18.17 -11.90
N VAL A 19 -2.61 -18.00 -13.14
CA VAL A 19 -3.34 -16.79 -13.58
C VAL A 19 -4.63 -16.63 -12.78
N VAL A 20 -5.43 -17.70 -12.65
CA VAL A 20 -6.67 -17.67 -11.87
C VAL A 20 -6.42 -17.31 -10.41
N ASN A 21 -5.40 -17.91 -9.78
CA ASN A 21 -5.05 -17.59 -8.40
C ASN A 21 -4.59 -16.13 -8.25
N THR A 22 -3.80 -15.60 -9.18
CA THR A 22 -3.39 -14.19 -9.15
C THR A 22 -4.60 -13.25 -9.28
N VAL A 23 -5.53 -13.54 -10.20
CA VAL A 23 -6.75 -12.74 -10.38
C VAL A 23 -7.63 -12.79 -9.12
N LEU A 24 -7.86 -13.99 -8.56
CA LEU A 24 -8.63 -14.16 -7.32
C LEU A 24 -8.01 -13.40 -6.15
N VAL A 25 -6.68 -13.43 -6.02
CA VAL A 25 -5.96 -12.70 -4.97
C VAL A 25 -6.13 -11.19 -5.13
N MET A 26 -6.04 -10.66 -6.35
CA MET A 26 -6.25 -9.23 -6.60
C MET A 26 -7.71 -8.81 -6.32
N LEU A 27 -8.69 -9.65 -6.65
CA LEU A 27 -10.09 -9.39 -6.33
C LEU A 27 -10.35 -9.42 -4.81
N LEU A 28 -9.82 -10.43 -4.12
CA LEU A 28 -9.91 -10.53 -2.66
C LEU A 28 -9.20 -9.37 -1.96
N ALA A 29 -8.06 -8.91 -2.50
CA ALA A 29 -7.36 -7.74 -2.02
C ALA A 29 -8.23 -6.48 -2.14
N GLY A 30 -8.81 -6.24 -3.32
CA GLY A 30 -9.73 -5.14 -3.55
C GLY A 30 -10.92 -5.17 -2.58
N LEU A 31 -11.57 -6.31 -2.40
CA LEU A 31 -12.69 -6.46 -1.46
C LEU A 31 -12.27 -6.19 -0.01
N CYS A 32 -11.15 -6.74 0.44
CA CYS A 32 -10.64 -6.50 1.80
C CYS A 32 -10.27 -5.03 2.01
N LEU A 33 -9.68 -4.39 1.00
CA LEU A 33 -9.34 -2.98 1.05
C LEU A 33 -10.59 -2.10 1.10
N VAL A 34 -11.63 -2.41 0.32
CA VAL A 34 -12.92 -1.70 0.37
C VAL A 34 -13.52 -1.77 1.78
N VAL A 35 -13.45 -2.92 2.44
CA VAL A 35 -13.87 -3.07 3.84
C VAL A 35 -12.96 -2.28 4.79
N GLY A 36 -11.63 -2.34 4.59
CA GLY A 36 -10.66 -1.62 5.42
C GLY A 36 -10.71 -0.09 5.27
N MET A 37 -11.15 0.40 4.11
CA MET A 37 -11.36 1.82 3.78
C MET A 37 -12.84 2.21 3.82
N ALA A 38 -13.69 1.41 4.48
CA ALA A 38 -15.12 1.67 4.60
C ALA A 38 -15.44 3.10 5.11
N PRO A 39 -14.69 3.70 6.07
CA PRO A 39 -14.94 5.09 6.46
C PRO A 39 -14.84 6.07 5.28
N LEU A 40 -13.82 5.93 4.44
CA LEU A 40 -13.61 6.82 3.29
C LEU A 40 -14.70 6.64 2.25
N PHE A 41 -15.06 5.40 1.92
CA PHE A 41 -16.14 5.11 0.98
C PHE A 41 -17.50 5.57 1.51
N ALA A 42 -17.77 5.41 2.81
CA ALA A 42 -19.01 5.87 3.43
C ALA A 42 -19.17 7.39 3.32
N VAL A 43 -18.12 8.17 3.56
CA VAL A 43 -18.16 9.64 3.36
C VAL A 43 -18.29 9.98 1.88
N ALA A 44 -17.54 9.32 1.01
CA ALA A 44 -17.55 9.59 -0.43
C ALA A 44 -18.92 9.34 -1.07
N PHE A 45 -19.59 8.24 -0.74
CA PHE A 45 -20.91 7.91 -1.27
C PHE A 45 -22.06 8.53 -0.48
N GLY A 46 -21.86 8.81 0.81
CA GLY A 46 -22.92 9.32 1.69
C GLY A 46 -23.11 10.83 1.66
N VAL A 47 -22.04 11.61 1.53
CA VAL A 47 -22.12 13.07 1.58
C VAL A 47 -22.40 13.67 0.20
N GLY A 48 -21.77 13.13 -0.86
CA GLY A 48 -21.97 13.58 -2.24
C GLY A 48 -21.55 15.04 -2.53
N ASP A 49 -20.92 15.73 -1.56
CA ASP A 49 -20.50 17.12 -1.66
C ASP A 49 -19.03 17.28 -1.21
N LEU A 50 -18.20 17.78 -2.12
CA LEU A 50 -16.77 18.05 -1.86
C LEU A 50 -16.54 19.24 -0.91
N SER A 51 -17.55 20.09 -0.69
CA SER A 51 -17.46 21.17 0.31
C SER A 51 -17.29 20.64 1.73
N TYR A 52 -17.66 19.37 1.99
CA TYR A 52 -17.39 18.68 3.26
C TYR A 52 -15.97 18.07 3.33
N TRP A 53 -14.98 18.81 2.85
CA TRP A 53 -13.57 18.38 2.78
C TRP A 53 -12.97 17.89 4.12
N PRO A 54 -13.33 18.42 5.33
CA PRO A 54 -12.76 17.91 6.59
C PRO A 54 -13.13 16.44 6.84
N GLY A 55 -14.35 16.06 6.47
CA GLY A 55 -14.84 14.69 6.64
C GLY A 55 -14.04 13.70 5.81
N TYR A 56 -13.70 14.04 4.57
CA TYR A 56 -12.87 13.21 3.69
C TYR A 56 -11.47 12.99 4.28
N ILE A 57 -10.88 14.01 4.91
CA ILE A 57 -9.55 13.92 5.52
C ILE A 57 -9.58 13.00 6.76
N ILE A 58 -10.58 13.16 7.63
CA ILE A 58 -10.74 12.31 8.81
C ILE A 58 -11.00 10.86 8.39
N ALA A 59 -11.86 10.65 7.40
CA ALA A 59 -12.18 9.33 6.88
C ALA A 59 -10.98 8.65 6.21
N ALA A 60 -10.15 9.40 5.49
CA ALA A 60 -8.90 8.92 4.93
C ALA A 60 -7.89 8.52 6.01
N ALA A 61 -7.78 9.29 7.10
CA ALA A 61 -6.94 8.94 8.25
C ALA A 61 -7.39 7.63 8.91
N LEU A 62 -8.70 7.46 9.10
CA LEU A 62 -9.31 6.23 9.63
C LEU A 62 -9.13 5.01 8.71
N SER A 63 -8.89 5.24 7.42
CA SER A 63 -8.70 4.19 6.41
C SER A 63 -7.23 3.74 6.27
N ALA A 64 -6.29 4.46 6.90
CA ALA A 64 -4.87 4.11 6.93
C ALA A 64 -4.55 2.69 7.44
N PRO A 65 -5.16 2.16 8.51
CA PRO A 65 -4.94 0.78 8.93
C PRO A 65 -5.40 -0.26 7.90
N GLY A 66 -6.41 0.04 7.08
CA GLY A 66 -6.84 -0.81 5.97
C GLY A 66 -5.74 -0.97 4.91
N LEU A 67 -5.14 0.14 4.50
CA LEU A 67 -4.00 0.17 3.57
C LEU A 67 -2.78 -0.58 4.14
N ALA A 68 -2.44 -0.34 5.41
CA ALA A 68 -1.31 -1.00 6.05
C ALA A 68 -1.49 -2.54 6.12
N ALA A 69 -2.72 -3.00 6.41
CA ALA A 69 -3.04 -4.42 6.42
C ALA A 69 -2.88 -5.06 5.04
N GLU A 70 -3.33 -4.38 3.99
CA GLU A 70 -3.16 -4.85 2.61
C GLU A 70 -1.68 -4.91 2.20
N PHE A 71 -0.91 -3.87 2.54
CA PHE A 71 0.54 -3.83 2.27
C PHE A 71 1.29 -4.97 2.96
N ALA A 72 0.86 -5.35 4.17
CA ALA A 72 1.40 -6.51 4.87
C ALA A 72 1.09 -7.83 4.14
N VAL A 73 -0.12 -7.98 3.61
CA VAL A 73 -0.48 -9.18 2.85
C VAL A 73 0.25 -9.23 1.52
N PHE A 74 0.34 -8.12 0.76
CA PHE A 74 1.08 -8.07 -0.51
C PHE A 74 2.56 -8.39 -0.35
N ARG A 75 3.19 -7.95 0.75
CA ARG A 75 4.57 -8.29 1.04
C ARG A 75 4.82 -9.79 1.15
N ASP A 76 3.87 -10.51 1.76
CA ASP A 76 4.06 -11.90 2.16
C ASP A 76 3.35 -12.90 1.23
N HIS A 77 2.63 -12.44 0.19
CA HIS A 77 1.79 -13.31 -0.63
C HIS A 77 2.57 -14.17 -1.64
N PRO A 78 2.44 -15.51 -1.61
CA PRO A 78 3.22 -16.44 -2.44
C PRO A 78 2.82 -16.48 -3.92
N THR A 79 1.67 -15.91 -4.30
CA THR A 79 1.29 -15.82 -5.73
C THR A 79 1.89 -14.59 -6.42
N LEU A 80 2.28 -13.56 -5.65
CA LEU A 80 2.86 -12.32 -6.17
C LEU A 80 4.38 -12.45 -6.36
N PHE A 81 5.01 -13.33 -5.58
CA PHE A 81 6.43 -13.62 -5.64
C PHE A 81 6.68 -15.08 -6.01
N SER A 82 7.78 -15.38 -6.70
CA SER A 82 8.18 -16.80 -6.87
C SER A 82 8.47 -17.43 -5.50
N ALA A 83 8.13 -18.70 -5.29
CA ALA A 83 8.35 -19.42 -4.04
C ALA A 83 9.82 -19.29 -3.55
N ASN A 84 10.79 -19.37 -4.46
CA ASN A 84 12.22 -19.21 -4.16
C ASN A 84 12.63 -17.78 -3.77
N ALA A 85 11.90 -16.76 -4.25
CA ALA A 85 12.10 -15.37 -3.82
C ALA A 85 11.49 -15.12 -2.44
N LEU A 86 10.33 -15.72 -2.17
CA LEU A 86 9.65 -15.62 -0.87
C LEU A 86 10.41 -16.38 0.22
N SER A 87 10.86 -17.62 -0.02
CA SER A 87 11.63 -18.40 0.95
C SER A 87 12.95 -17.73 1.33
N ARG A 88 13.65 -17.10 0.38
CA ARG A 88 14.84 -16.26 0.66
C ARG A 88 14.52 -15.05 1.53
N ARG A 89 13.36 -14.40 1.31
CA ARG A 89 12.92 -13.24 2.09
C ARG A 89 12.48 -13.60 3.51
N ILE A 90 11.80 -14.74 3.67
CA ILE A 90 11.32 -15.21 4.97
C ILE A 90 12.47 -15.83 5.78
N GLY A 91 13.59 -16.19 5.14
CA GLY A 91 14.68 -16.90 5.80
C GLY A 91 14.30 -18.35 6.08
N ILE A 92 13.51 -18.99 5.22
CA ILE A 92 13.23 -20.42 5.36
C ILE A 92 14.32 -21.15 4.58
N GLY A 93 15.22 -21.84 5.30
CA GLY A 93 16.23 -22.69 4.72
C GLY A 93 15.60 -23.85 3.93
N ARG A 94 16.36 -24.44 3.01
CA ARG A 94 15.91 -25.50 2.10
C ARG A 94 15.31 -26.73 2.81
N ASN A 95 15.58 -26.89 4.11
CA ASN A 95 15.15 -28.02 4.95
C ASN A 95 14.14 -27.64 6.06
N GLY A 96 13.54 -26.44 6.03
CA GLY A 96 12.57 -26.01 7.06
C GLY A 96 13.21 -25.42 8.33
N GLU A 97 14.54 -25.36 8.41
CA GLU A 97 15.24 -24.59 9.44
C GLU A 97 15.09 -23.09 9.15
N THR A 98 14.64 -22.32 10.15
CA THR A 98 14.58 -20.86 10.10
C THR A 98 16.01 -20.31 10.03
N SER A 99 16.45 -19.96 8.82
CA SER A 99 17.66 -19.20 8.56
C SER A 99 17.60 -17.89 9.33
N TYR A 100 18.73 -17.50 9.91
CA TYR A 100 18.92 -16.26 10.66
C TYR A 100 18.29 -15.04 9.95
N ARG A 101 17.30 -14.42 10.59
CA ARG A 101 16.67 -13.17 10.14
C ARG A 101 17.29 -12.01 10.93
N PRO A 102 17.67 -10.90 10.27
CA PRO A 102 18.15 -9.70 10.97
C PRO A 102 17.10 -9.20 11.98
N GLU A 103 17.51 -8.99 13.23
CA GLU A 103 16.60 -8.48 14.27
C GLU A 103 16.03 -7.10 13.88
N GLY A 104 14.70 -6.97 13.86
CA GLY A 104 14.00 -5.71 13.54
C GLY A 104 13.10 -5.74 12.30
N ILE A 105 13.15 -6.80 11.48
CA ILE A 105 12.21 -7.04 10.38
C ILE A 105 10.99 -7.82 10.88
N ALA A 106 9.77 -7.41 10.49
CA ALA A 106 8.54 -8.08 10.94
C ALA A 106 8.45 -9.55 10.54
N ASP A 107 7.81 -10.36 11.40
CA ASP A 107 7.37 -11.69 11.03
C ASP A 107 6.35 -11.67 9.88
N PRO A 108 6.34 -12.70 9.01
CA PRO A 108 5.34 -12.80 7.96
C PRO A 108 3.94 -12.90 8.56
N TYR A 109 3.01 -12.14 8.00
CA TYR A 109 1.61 -12.13 8.40
C TYR A 109 0.81 -13.23 7.71
N VAL A 110 1.27 -13.66 6.52
CA VAL A 110 0.68 -14.72 5.70
C VAL A 110 1.51 -16.00 5.83
N ARG A 111 0.86 -17.14 6.00
CA ARG A 111 1.54 -18.44 5.95
C ARG A 111 1.70 -18.90 4.50
N VAL A 112 2.87 -19.44 4.17
CA VAL A 112 3.26 -19.83 2.80
C VAL A 112 2.42 -20.98 2.23
N ASP A 113 1.78 -21.76 3.10
CA ASP A 113 0.99 -22.96 2.78
C ASP A 113 -0.44 -22.66 2.28
N SER A 114 -0.95 -21.43 2.42
CA SER A 114 -2.30 -21.06 1.98
C SER A 114 -2.28 -20.18 0.74
N SER A 115 -2.48 -20.74 -0.45
CA SER A 115 -2.44 -20.02 -1.74
C SER A 115 -3.67 -19.13 -2.03
N VAL A 116 -4.80 -19.35 -1.34
CA VAL A 116 -6.08 -18.65 -1.61
C VAL A 116 -6.60 -17.84 -0.41
N ALA A 117 -6.01 -18.00 0.78
CA ALA A 117 -6.54 -17.38 2.00
C ALA A 117 -6.03 -15.94 2.16
N PHE A 118 -6.82 -14.96 1.74
CA PHE A 118 -6.48 -13.53 1.87
C PHE A 118 -7.09 -12.86 3.12
N ALA A 119 -8.35 -13.16 3.43
CA ALA A 119 -9.13 -12.42 4.45
C ALA A 119 -8.61 -12.60 5.89
N ARG A 120 -8.24 -13.83 6.28
CA ARG A 120 -7.77 -14.10 7.66
C ARG A 120 -6.41 -13.43 7.94
N PRO A 121 -5.39 -13.55 7.06
CA PRO A 121 -4.15 -12.79 7.22
C PRO A 121 -4.38 -11.27 7.23
N PHE A 122 -5.27 -10.77 6.37
CA PHE A 122 -5.63 -9.35 6.33
C PHE A 122 -6.18 -8.86 7.67
N LEU A 123 -7.19 -9.52 8.24
CA LEU A 123 -7.78 -9.11 9.52
C LEU A 123 -6.77 -9.18 10.67
N ARG A 124 -5.88 -10.18 10.65
CA ARG A 124 -4.82 -10.32 11.66
C ARG A 124 -3.78 -9.21 11.55
N ALA A 125 -3.38 -8.86 10.33
CA ALA A 125 -2.49 -7.73 10.06
C ALA A 125 -3.14 -6.41 10.47
N TYR A 126 -4.41 -6.21 10.11
CA TYR A 126 -5.22 -5.05 10.47
C TYR A 126 -5.24 -4.83 11.98
N ALA A 127 -5.64 -5.84 12.76
CA ALA A 127 -5.70 -5.73 14.22
C ALA A 127 -4.35 -5.42 14.86
N ARG A 128 -3.26 -5.99 14.33
CA ARG A 128 -1.91 -5.81 14.88
C ARG A 128 -1.27 -4.46 14.52
N LEU A 129 -1.50 -3.98 13.30
CA LEU A 129 -0.91 -2.74 12.79
C LEU A 129 -1.77 -1.51 13.12
N PHE A 130 -3.03 -1.72 13.55
CA PHE A 130 -4.03 -0.68 13.77
C PHE A 130 -3.51 0.60 14.45
N PRO A 131 -2.94 0.57 15.68
CA PRO A 131 -2.61 1.80 16.39
C PRO A 131 -1.48 2.60 15.70
N ARG A 132 -0.49 1.91 15.13
CA ARG A 132 0.65 2.55 14.47
C ARG A 132 0.28 3.10 13.10
N ALA A 133 -0.49 2.33 12.33
CA ALA A 133 -0.99 2.77 11.03
C ALA A 133 -1.97 3.94 11.18
N LEU A 134 -2.84 3.91 12.20
CA LEU A 134 -3.73 5.02 12.51
C LEU A 134 -2.95 6.27 12.94
N ALA A 135 -1.93 6.14 13.79
CA ALA A 135 -1.09 7.28 14.18
C ALA A 135 -0.39 7.93 12.98
N MET A 136 0.14 7.12 12.06
CA MET A 136 0.74 7.62 10.80
C MET A 136 -0.28 8.30 9.90
N GLY A 137 -1.44 7.66 9.69
CA GLY A 137 -2.54 8.22 8.92
C GLY A 137 -3.01 9.56 9.50
N ALA A 138 -3.26 9.61 10.80
CA ALA A 138 -3.66 10.83 11.50
C ALA A 138 -2.62 11.95 11.36
N MET A 139 -1.34 11.64 11.54
CA MET A 139 -0.25 12.62 11.44
C MET A 139 -0.14 13.22 10.03
N PHE A 140 -0.12 12.39 8.98
CA PHE A 140 -0.01 12.91 7.61
C PHE A 140 -1.31 13.56 7.12
N MET A 141 -2.47 13.03 7.48
CA MET A 141 -3.74 13.65 7.10
C MET A 141 -3.99 14.96 7.86
N ALA A 142 -3.46 15.13 9.07
CA ALA A 142 -3.44 16.43 9.74
C ALA A 142 -2.57 17.45 8.98
N LEU A 143 -1.44 17.04 8.40
CA LEU A 143 -0.66 17.92 7.51
C LEU A 143 -1.44 18.29 6.25
N VAL A 144 -2.11 17.32 5.62
CA VAL A 144 -2.98 17.58 4.47
C VAL A 144 -4.12 18.53 4.85
N PHE A 145 -4.72 18.37 6.04
CA PHE A 145 -5.73 19.29 6.58
C PHE A 145 -5.19 20.72 6.64
N CYS A 146 -4.01 20.93 7.22
CA CYS A 146 -3.39 22.25 7.31
C CYS A 146 -3.16 22.83 5.90
N PHE A 147 -2.64 22.05 4.95
CA PHE A 147 -2.41 22.55 3.59
C PHE A 147 -3.70 22.88 2.84
N VAL A 148 -4.76 22.07 2.99
CA VAL A 148 -6.06 22.39 2.40
C VAL A 148 -6.64 23.65 3.03
N TYR A 149 -6.56 23.78 4.35
CA TYR A 149 -7.04 24.96 5.07
C TYR A 149 -6.29 26.23 4.65
N ASP A 150 -4.95 26.17 4.62
CA ASP A 150 -4.10 27.27 4.17
C ASP A 150 -4.39 27.64 2.71
N LEU A 151 -4.57 26.63 1.84
CA LEU A 151 -4.95 26.83 0.44
C LEU A 151 -6.27 27.61 0.33
N LEU A 152 -7.29 27.24 1.11
CA LEU A 152 -8.59 27.91 1.13
C LEU A 152 -8.47 29.36 1.62
N LEU A 153 -7.62 29.63 2.60
CA LEU A 153 -7.33 31.00 3.05
C LEU A 153 -6.62 31.81 1.94
N PHE A 154 -5.60 31.24 1.30
CA PHE A 154 -4.86 31.94 0.26
C PHE A 154 -5.69 32.22 -0.99
N MET A 155 -6.68 31.38 -1.31
CA MET A 155 -7.62 31.62 -2.41
C MET A 155 -8.44 32.92 -2.23
N GLN A 156 -8.54 33.44 -1.01
CA GLN A 156 -9.20 34.72 -0.72
C GLN A 156 -8.28 35.94 -0.89
N THR A 157 -7.00 35.73 -1.22
CA THR A 157 -5.98 36.78 -1.32
C THR A 157 -5.50 36.98 -2.77
N ALA A 158 -5.08 38.20 -3.11
CA ALA A 158 -4.57 38.52 -4.45
C ALA A 158 -3.32 37.71 -4.86
N TRP A 159 -2.54 37.23 -3.90
CA TRP A 159 -1.33 36.42 -4.12
C TRP A 159 -1.62 34.91 -4.17
N GLY A 160 -2.87 34.50 -3.99
CA GLY A 160 -3.27 33.09 -3.91
C GLY A 160 -2.82 32.26 -5.10
N VAL A 161 -2.92 32.81 -6.32
CA VAL A 161 -2.57 32.11 -7.56
C VAL A 161 -1.12 31.58 -7.57
N ALA A 162 -0.18 32.30 -6.94
CA ALA A 162 1.22 31.88 -6.87
C ALA A 162 1.46 30.77 -5.82
N VAL A 163 0.67 30.75 -4.74
CA VAL A 163 0.85 29.82 -3.61
C VAL A 163 0.13 28.49 -3.85
N VAL A 164 -0.97 28.49 -4.62
CA VAL A 164 -1.75 27.30 -4.98
C VAL A 164 -0.89 26.14 -5.49
N PRO A 165 -0.03 26.30 -6.54
CA PRO A 165 0.74 25.18 -7.06
C PRO A 165 1.72 24.61 -6.02
N LEU A 166 2.31 25.47 -5.19
CA LEU A 166 3.20 25.04 -4.11
C LEU A 166 2.47 24.18 -3.08
N MET A 167 1.27 24.60 -2.65
CA MET A 167 0.45 23.84 -1.71
C MET A 167 0.02 22.49 -2.28
N VAL A 168 -0.33 22.44 -3.56
CA VAL A 168 -0.65 21.16 -4.25
C VAL A 168 0.54 20.21 -4.22
N VAL A 169 1.75 20.69 -4.50
CA VAL A 169 2.96 19.87 -4.42
C VAL A 169 3.18 19.37 -2.98
N CYS A 170 3.04 20.23 -1.97
CA CYS A 170 3.16 19.85 -0.57
C CYS A 170 2.15 18.76 -0.17
N MET A 171 0.89 18.87 -0.61
CA MET A 171 -0.13 17.84 -0.38
C MET A 171 0.21 16.51 -1.04
N VAL A 172 0.67 16.54 -2.30
CA VAL A 172 1.10 15.32 -3.02
C VAL A 172 2.27 14.65 -2.30
N VAL A 173 3.26 15.42 -1.86
CA VAL A 173 4.40 14.90 -1.09
C VAL A 173 3.96 14.33 0.25
N ALA A 174 3.00 14.97 0.93
CA ALA A 174 2.46 14.46 2.20
C ALA A 174 1.72 13.13 2.03
N ILE A 175 0.87 13.01 1.01
CA ILE A 175 0.14 11.77 0.68
C ILE A 175 1.14 10.66 0.31
N GLN A 176 2.13 10.96 -0.53
CA GLN A 176 3.15 9.98 -0.89
C GLN A 176 3.97 9.53 0.33
N SER A 177 4.34 10.47 1.21
CA SER A 177 5.06 10.18 2.45
C SER A 177 4.24 9.28 3.39
N MET A 178 2.93 9.48 3.45
CA MET A 178 2.03 8.58 4.17
C MET A 178 2.13 7.15 3.64
N LEU A 179 2.03 6.95 2.32
CA LEU A 179 2.11 5.62 1.70
C LEU A 179 3.44 4.92 2.00
N ILE A 180 4.57 5.62 1.86
CA ILE A 180 5.90 5.08 2.20
C ILE A 180 5.96 4.74 3.70
N SER A 181 5.45 5.61 4.58
CA SER A 181 5.47 5.37 6.03
C SER A 181 4.67 4.13 6.43
N LEU A 182 3.53 3.87 5.78
CA LEU A 182 2.73 2.66 6.03
C LEU A 182 3.50 1.40 5.62
N VAL A 183 4.21 1.42 4.49
CA VAL A 183 5.11 0.33 4.09
C VAL A 183 6.23 0.13 5.13
N LEU A 184 6.85 1.21 5.60
CA LEU A 184 7.91 1.11 6.60
C LEU A 184 7.39 0.61 7.97
N VAL A 185 6.16 0.93 8.36
CA VAL A 185 5.51 0.38 9.57
C VAL A 185 5.33 -1.13 9.46
N VAL A 186 5.00 -1.64 8.27
CA VAL A 186 4.88 -3.09 7.99
C VAL A 186 6.24 -3.77 8.03
N GLU A 187 7.28 -3.13 7.51
CA GLU A 187 8.63 -3.71 7.43
C GLU A 187 9.40 -3.64 8.75
N CYS A 188 9.26 -2.54 9.49
CA CYS A 188 10.00 -2.24 10.71
C CYS A 188 9.05 -2.00 11.90
N PRO A 189 8.45 -3.05 12.49
CA PRO A 189 7.40 -2.94 13.48
C PRO A 189 7.88 -2.42 14.84
N ASN A 190 9.20 -2.33 15.06
CA ASN A 190 9.79 -1.85 16.30
C ASN A 190 10.36 -0.43 16.20
N ALA A 191 10.38 0.18 15.00
CA ALA A 191 10.94 1.51 14.81
C ALA A 191 10.03 2.62 15.35
N ASN A 192 10.64 3.73 15.76
CA ASN A 192 9.94 4.93 16.20
C ASN A 192 9.16 5.58 15.06
N VAL A 193 7.91 5.96 15.33
CA VAL A 193 7.00 6.57 14.34
C VAL A 193 7.57 7.84 13.71
N LEU A 194 8.23 8.69 14.49
CA LEU A 194 8.81 9.93 13.97
C LEU A 194 9.99 9.68 13.01
N THR A 195 10.82 8.68 13.31
CA THR A 195 11.95 8.29 12.46
C THR A 195 11.45 7.75 11.13
N LEU A 196 10.41 6.91 11.16
CA LEU A 196 9.76 6.37 9.97
C LEU A 196 9.17 7.50 9.11
N ALA A 197 8.49 8.46 9.73
CA ALA A 197 7.90 9.61 9.06
C ALA A 197 8.95 10.49 8.38
N ARG A 198 10.02 10.85 9.11
CA ARG A 198 11.13 11.66 8.58
C ARG A 198 11.77 10.98 7.38
N ASN A 199 12.03 9.69 7.47
CA ASN A 199 12.63 8.92 6.38
C ASN A 199 11.70 8.84 5.18
N ALA A 200 10.39 8.66 5.40
CA ALA A 200 9.40 8.64 4.33
C ALA A 200 9.36 9.96 3.53
N VAL A 201 9.38 11.10 4.23
CA VAL A 201 9.43 12.44 3.59
C VAL A 201 10.69 12.61 2.75
N LEU A 202 11.85 12.24 3.29
CA LEU A 202 13.13 12.33 2.57
C LEU A 202 13.14 11.45 1.30
N LEU A 203 12.56 10.25 1.38
CA LEU A 203 12.46 9.35 0.23
C LEU A 203 11.51 9.87 -0.84
N SER A 204 10.39 10.49 -0.44
CA SER A 204 9.40 11.05 -1.36
C SER A 204 9.99 12.15 -2.24
N VAL A 205 10.78 13.06 -1.66
CA VAL A 205 11.37 14.20 -2.38
C VAL A 205 12.47 13.74 -3.35
N ARG A 206 13.24 12.71 -3.00
CA ARG A 206 14.41 12.28 -3.78
C ARG A 206 14.05 11.46 -5.02
N ARG A 207 12.83 10.93 -5.13
CA ARG A 207 12.43 9.94 -6.16
C ARG A 207 11.14 10.32 -6.88
N ILE A 208 11.12 11.53 -7.46
CA ILE A 208 10.01 12.13 -8.21
C ILE A 208 9.37 11.19 -9.28
N PRO A 209 10.12 10.42 -10.10
CA PRO A 209 9.51 9.60 -11.16
C PRO A 209 8.44 8.62 -10.65
N ILE A 210 8.57 8.15 -9.42
CA ILE A 210 7.65 7.16 -8.83
C ILE A 210 6.47 7.81 -8.12
N VAL A 211 6.66 9.05 -7.67
CA VAL A 211 5.54 9.88 -7.24
C VAL A 211 4.57 10.06 -8.39
N ILE A 212 5.08 10.30 -9.61
CA ILE A 212 4.24 10.40 -10.83
C ILE A 212 3.45 9.11 -11.06
N VAL A 213 4.08 7.93 -10.95
CA VAL A 213 3.38 6.64 -11.11
C VAL A 213 2.22 6.50 -10.12
N SER A 214 2.44 6.88 -8.86
CA SER A 214 1.41 6.80 -7.82
C SER A 214 0.27 7.80 -8.06
N ILE A 215 0.59 9.02 -8.51
CA ILE A 215 -0.40 10.03 -8.90
C ILE A 215 -1.25 9.53 -10.07
N VAL A 216 -0.62 8.96 -11.11
CA VAL A 216 -1.33 8.45 -12.29
C VAL A 216 -2.24 7.28 -11.90
N ALA A 217 -1.76 6.36 -11.05
CA ALA A 217 -2.56 5.22 -10.58
C ALA A 217 -3.78 5.68 -9.76
N ILE A 218 -3.59 6.57 -8.79
CA ILE A 218 -4.67 7.09 -7.95
C ILE A 218 -5.63 7.96 -8.75
N GLY A 219 -5.11 8.87 -9.59
CA GLY A 219 -5.90 9.74 -10.45
C GLY A 219 -6.75 8.97 -11.46
N GLY A 220 -6.15 7.97 -12.12
CA GLY A 220 -6.86 7.08 -13.03
C GLY A 220 -7.94 6.25 -12.32
N TYR A 221 -7.69 5.81 -11.09
CA TYR A 221 -8.69 5.13 -10.27
C TYR A 221 -9.86 6.03 -9.91
N LEU A 222 -9.60 7.26 -9.44
CA LEU A 222 -10.65 8.23 -9.10
C LEU A 222 -11.51 8.60 -10.32
N TRP A 223 -10.87 8.78 -11.48
CA TRP A 223 -11.57 8.99 -12.74
C TRP A 223 -12.44 7.78 -13.13
N GLY A 224 -11.90 6.57 -12.98
CA GLY A 224 -12.63 5.32 -13.18
C GLY A 224 -13.84 5.21 -12.24
N LEU A 225 -13.67 5.57 -10.97
CA LEU A 225 -14.74 5.53 -9.97
C LEU A 225 -15.86 6.52 -10.29
N ALA A 226 -15.53 7.69 -10.83
CA ALA A 226 -16.52 8.68 -11.27
C ALA A 226 -17.33 8.24 -12.50
N SER A 227 -16.76 7.36 -13.34
CA SER A 227 -17.39 6.91 -14.60
C SER A 227 -18.16 5.60 -14.45
N ALA A 228 -17.58 4.60 -13.77
CA ALA A 228 -18.14 3.26 -13.64
C ALA A 228 -17.97 2.72 -12.21
N GLY A 229 -18.49 3.48 -11.23
CA GLY A 229 -18.28 3.32 -9.78
C GLY A 229 -18.13 1.89 -9.28
N LEU A 230 -19.20 1.09 -9.30
CA LEU A 230 -19.18 -0.26 -8.72
C LEU A 230 -18.21 -1.22 -9.42
N LEU A 231 -18.06 -1.12 -10.75
CA LEU A 231 -17.16 -2.00 -11.50
C LEU A 231 -15.69 -1.68 -11.18
N VAL A 232 -15.34 -0.40 -11.16
CA VAL A 232 -13.96 0.03 -10.84
C VAL A 232 -13.63 -0.27 -9.38
N LEU A 233 -14.59 -0.07 -8.46
CA LEU A 233 -14.44 -0.38 -7.03
C LEU A 233 -14.14 -1.86 -6.74
N VAL A 234 -14.65 -2.79 -7.55
CA VAL A 234 -14.43 -4.22 -7.32
C VAL A 234 -13.22 -4.73 -8.07
N PHE A 235 -13.08 -4.36 -9.35
CA PHE A 235 -12.07 -4.96 -10.24
C PHE A 235 -10.74 -4.21 -10.25
N ALA A 236 -10.75 -2.89 -10.08
CA ALA A 236 -9.53 -2.07 -10.22
C ALA A 236 -8.82 -1.83 -8.88
N THR A 237 -9.54 -1.83 -7.76
CA THR A 237 -9.01 -1.43 -6.45
C THR A 237 -7.80 -2.24 -6.02
N GLY A 238 -7.86 -3.58 -6.09
CA GLY A 238 -6.73 -4.43 -5.71
C GLY A 238 -5.51 -4.25 -6.63
N VAL A 239 -5.73 -4.03 -7.94
CA VAL A 239 -4.65 -3.78 -8.90
C VAL A 239 -3.98 -2.43 -8.63
N VAL A 240 -4.77 -1.38 -8.42
CA VAL A 240 -4.26 -0.04 -8.11
C VAL A 240 -3.54 -0.04 -6.76
N ALA A 241 -4.11 -0.69 -5.75
CA ALA A 241 -3.48 -0.83 -4.45
C ALA A 241 -2.13 -1.56 -4.54
N TYR A 242 -2.04 -2.62 -5.35
CA TYR A 242 -0.77 -3.32 -5.60
C TYR A 242 0.26 -2.41 -6.29
N VAL A 243 -0.16 -1.62 -7.29
CA VAL A 243 0.74 -0.67 -7.98
C VAL A 243 1.25 0.41 -7.01
N VAL A 244 0.37 0.96 -6.19
CA VAL A 244 0.71 1.96 -5.15
C VAL A 244 1.62 1.36 -4.09
N TRP A 245 1.37 0.13 -3.68
CA TRP A 245 2.26 -0.58 -2.76
C TRP A 245 3.64 -0.83 -3.38
N ALA A 246 3.69 -1.34 -4.62
CA ALA A 246 4.94 -1.63 -5.32
C ALA A 246 5.79 -0.37 -5.53
N SER A 247 5.15 0.76 -5.85
CA SER A 247 5.81 2.06 -6.01
C SER A 247 6.41 2.55 -4.69
N ALA A 248 5.64 2.53 -3.60
CA ALA A 248 6.08 2.92 -2.26
C ALA A 248 7.17 1.98 -1.72
N ARG A 249 7.02 0.67 -1.95
CA ARG A 249 7.97 -0.37 -1.52
C ARG A 249 9.32 -0.24 -2.20
N TRP A 250 9.34 0.09 -3.49
CA TRP A 250 10.58 0.33 -4.22
C TRP A 250 11.35 1.54 -3.70
N GLN A 251 10.65 2.58 -3.24
CA GLN A 251 11.28 3.72 -2.56
C GLN A 251 11.85 3.32 -1.20
N ALA A 252 11.13 2.48 -0.44
CA ALA A 252 11.56 1.96 0.85
C ALA A 252 12.75 0.98 0.76
N ASP A 253 12.89 0.22 -0.32
CA ASP A 253 13.96 -0.79 -0.52
C ASP A 253 15.37 -0.21 -0.36
N VAL A 254 15.58 1.05 -0.74
CA VAL A 254 16.88 1.72 -0.58
C VAL A 254 17.29 1.82 0.88
N LEU A 255 16.35 2.22 1.74
CA LEU A 255 16.61 2.36 3.16
C LEU A 255 16.81 0.98 3.80
N LEU A 256 15.99 0.00 3.42
CA LEU A 256 16.08 -1.36 3.93
C LEU A 256 17.41 -2.04 3.54
N GLY A 257 17.91 -1.80 2.32
CA GLY A 257 19.23 -2.28 1.89
C GLY A 257 20.36 -1.70 2.73
N ARG A 258 20.33 -0.39 3.00
CA ARG A 258 21.34 0.29 3.85
C ARG A 258 21.32 -0.21 5.29
N LEU A 259 20.14 -0.47 5.84
CA LEU A 259 19.99 -1.03 7.19
C LEU A 259 20.50 -2.48 7.27
N ALA A 260 20.39 -3.24 6.19
CA ALA A 260 20.94 -4.60 6.12
C ALA A 260 22.47 -4.58 6.07
N GLU A 261 23.08 -3.69 5.28
CA GLU A 261 24.54 -3.52 5.18
C GLU A 261 25.15 -3.08 6.51
N ALA A 262 24.61 -2.02 7.13
CA ALA A 262 25.15 -1.43 8.37
C ALA A 262 25.07 -2.32 9.62
N ARG A 263 24.47 -3.52 9.52
CA ARG A 263 24.37 -4.51 10.61
C ARG A 263 25.28 -5.71 10.39
N ILE A 264 25.86 -5.85 9.20
CA ILE A 264 26.80 -6.93 8.85
C ILE A 264 28.25 -6.53 9.20
N ASP A 265 28.53 -5.23 9.27
CA ASP A 265 29.77 -4.64 9.79
C ASP A 265 29.75 -4.49 11.33
#